data_AF-B9TDM5-F1
#
_entry.id   AF-B9TDM5-F1
#
_cell.length_a   1.000
_cell.length_b   1.000
_cell.length_c   1.000
_cell.angle_alpha   90.00
_cell.angle_beta   90.00
_cell.angle_gamma   90.00
#
_symmetry.space_group_name_H-M   'P 1'
#
loop_
_entity.id
_entity.type
_entity.pdbx_description
1 polymer ?
#
loop_
_entity_poly.entity_id
_entity_poly.type
_entity_poly.pdbx_seq_one_letter_code
_entity_poly.pdbx_strand_id
1 'polypeptide(L)'
;MFYYTPAEKVWYAGGKLSYLKGGCRHFGHNKRDRLTRDALYRVDYAPTCSLIVKSWPLRDSGIRMWEELFVYYDDTVFCHELTQAGIRIYFTPRIHLWHKISSSTGGAKSEFSRYFMTRNWLYWGIRRRNLAVLTSALALGGFHFLVRNKVEMRAMRDALQMTRSLPQT
;
A
#
# COMPACT_ATOMS: atom_id res chain seq x y z
N MET A 1 2.67 -8.81 13.62
CA MET A 1 2.03 -9.76 12.70
C MET A 1 3.07 -10.61 12.00
N PHE A 2 2.87 -11.92 12.02
CA PHE A 2 3.78 -12.95 11.52
C PHE A 2 3.30 -13.54 10.20
N TYR A 3 4.22 -14.14 9.46
CA TYR A 3 3.87 -15.06 8.38
C TYR A 3 3.09 -16.25 8.96
N TYR A 4 2.10 -16.77 8.24
CA TYR A 4 1.47 -18.04 8.61
C TYR A 4 2.47 -19.21 8.51
N THR A 5 3.36 -19.17 7.50
CA THR A 5 4.42 -20.17 7.32
C THR A 5 5.65 -19.52 6.70
N PRO A 6 6.85 -19.61 7.33
CA PRO A 6 7.09 -20.09 8.70
C PRO A 6 6.63 -19.08 9.76
N ALA A 7 6.03 -19.57 10.85
CA ALA A 7 5.36 -18.75 11.89
C ALA A 7 6.29 -17.82 12.69
N GLU A 8 7.61 -18.07 12.66
CA GLU A 8 8.61 -17.33 13.44
C GLU A 8 9.09 -16.04 12.76
N LYS A 9 8.67 -15.80 11.52
CA LYS A 9 9.08 -14.63 10.75
C LYS A 9 8.05 -13.53 10.87
N VAL A 10 8.52 -12.31 11.11
CA VAL A 10 7.71 -11.11 11.13
C VAL A 10 7.37 -10.71 9.69
N TRP A 11 6.08 -10.57 9.41
CA TRP A 11 5.63 -9.97 8.14
C TRP A 11 5.46 -8.46 8.27
N TYR A 12 4.91 -8.00 9.40
CA TYR A 12 4.65 -6.60 9.70
C TYR A 12 4.76 -6.34 11.20
N ALA A 13 5.53 -5.31 11.53
CA ALA A 13 5.70 -4.79 12.88
C ALA A 13 5.74 -3.27 12.89
N GLY A 14 4.72 -2.64 12.31
CA GLY A 14 4.77 -1.23 11.99
C GLY A 14 5.33 -0.99 10.60
N GLY A 15 5.10 0.22 10.09
CA GLY A 15 5.58 0.59 8.77
C GLY A 15 5.69 2.08 8.56
N LYS A 16 6.33 2.44 7.45
CA LYS A 16 6.55 3.82 7.03
C LYS A 16 6.06 4.02 5.61
N LEU A 17 5.38 5.14 5.38
CA LEU A 17 5.04 5.62 4.05
C LEU A 17 6.25 6.34 3.44
N SER A 18 6.43 6.14 2.14
CA SER A 18 7.36 6.91 1.32
C SER A 18 6.56 7.86 0.47
N TYR A 19 6.41 9.11 0.93
CA TYR A 19 5.73 10.17 0.18
C TYR A 19 6.39 10.44 -1.17
N LEU A 20 7.73 10.30 -1.24
CA LEU A 20 8.47 10.48 -2.48
C LEU A 20 8.17 9.37 -3.50
N LYS A 21 8.18 8.09 -3.08
CA LYS A 21 8.03 6.95 -4.00
C LYS A 21 6.59 6.43 -4.11
N GLY A 22 5.68 6.95 -3.29
CA GLY A 22 4.33 6.41 -3.09
C GLY A 22 4.28 5.04 -2.43
N GLY A 23 5.40 4.46 -1.99
CA GLY A 23 5.42 3.10 -1.43
C GLY A 23 5.17 3.06 0.08
N CYS A 24 5.04 1.85 0.61
CA CYS A 24 5.15 1.59 2.03
C CYS A 24 6.32 0.62 2.30
N ARG A 25 6.81 0.60 3.54
CA ARG A 25 7.80 -0.38 4.01
C ARG A 25 7.36 -0.95 5.34
N HIS A 26 7.37 -2.28 5.44
CA HIS A 26 7.15 -3.00 6.69
C HIS A 26 8.44 -3.06 7.50
N PHE A 27 8.36 -2.78 8.80
CA PHE A 27 9.45 -3.02 9.73
C PHE A 27 9.52 -4.52 10.08
N GLY A 28 10.74 -5.02 10.28
CA GLY A 28 10.97 -6.44 10.63
C GLY A 28 10.69 -7.45 9.52
N HIS A 29 10.31 -7.02 8.32
CA HIS A 29 9.90 -7.89 7.22
C HIS A 29 10.88 -9.03 6.95
N ASN A 30 10.37 -10.27 6.96
CA ASN A 30 11.11 -11.52 6.72
C ASN A 30 12.27 -11.77 7.70
N LYS A 31 12.31 -11.06 8.83
CA LYS A 31 13.25 -11.29 9.93
C LYS A 31 12.57 -12.09 11.04
N ARG A 32 13.36 -12.81 11.84
CA ARG A 32 12.88 -13.34 13.12
C ARG A 32 12.46 -12.19 14.03
N ASP A 33 11.51 -12.44 14.90
CA ASP A 33 11.12 -11.44 15.87
C ASP A 33 12.30 -11.07 16.77
N ARG A 34 12.63 -9.79 16.74
CA ARG A 34 13.61 -9.14 17.61
C ARG A 34 13.03 -7.83 18.15
N LEU A 35 11.71 -7.64 18.03
CA LEU A 35 11.02 -6.42 18.39
C LEU A 35 10.85 -6.42 19.91
N THR A 36 11.93 -6.02 20.56
CA THR A 36 12.15 -5.98 22.00
C THR A 36 11.39 -4.86 22.72
N ARG A 37 10.25 -4.41 22.18
CA ARG A 37 9.50 -3.31 22.79
C ARG A 37 8.09 -3.77 23.08
N ASP A 38 7.71 -3.77 24.35
CA ASP A 38 6.32 -3.93 24.83
C ASP A 38 5.50 -2.63 24.72
N ALA A 39 6.12 -1.57 24.21
CA ALA A 39 5.54 -0.25 24.11
C ALA A 39 4.87 -0.01 22.76
N LEU A 40 3.70 0.62 22.81
CA LEU A 40 3.04 1.23 21.66
C LEU A 40 3.96 2.27 21.01
N TYR A 41 4.09 2.29 19.69
CA TYR A 41 4.85 3.34 18.99
C TYR A 41 4.17 3.83 17.73
N ARG A 42 4.49 5.08 17.36
CA ARG A 42 3.93 5.75 16.18
C ARG A 42 4.50 5.14 14.90
N VAL A 43 3.62 4.98 13.92
CA VAL A 43 3.93 4.53 12.56
C VAL A 43 3.16 5.39 11.55
N ASP A 44 3.55 5.32 10.28
CA ASP A 44 2.86 6.04 9.21
C ASP A 44 1.98 5.09 8.37
N TYR A 45 2.15 3.78 8.55
CA TYR A 45 1.48 2.77 7.75
C TYR A 45 1.13 1.53 8.56
N ALA A 46 -0.07 1.00 8.30
CA ALA A 46 -0.52 -0.31 8.73
C ALA A 46 -1.35 -0.98 7.63
N PRO A 47 -1.15 -2.30 7.38
CA PRO A 47 -2.02 -3.03 6.47
C PRO A 47 -3.44 -3.12 7.05
N THR A 48 -4.44 -2.93 6.19
CA THR A 48 -5.86 -2.84 6.57
C THR A 48 -6.41 -4.14 7.17
N CYS A 49 -5.77 -5.29 6.89
CA CYS A 49 -6.11 -6.57 7.52
C CYS A 49 -5.91 -6.62 9.05
N SER A 50 -5.24 -5.61 9.63
CA SER A 50 -4.99 -5.52 11.06
C SER A 50 -5.16 -4.10 11.63
N LEU A 51 -5.77 -3.20 10.85
CA LEU A 51 -5.99 -1.81 11.24
C LEU A 51 -7.33 -1.66 11.96
N ILE A 52 -7.29 -1.11 13.17
CA ILE A 52 -8.49 -0.69 13.91
C ILE A 52 -8.50 0.84 13.95
N VAL A 53 -9.60 1.43 13.52
CA VAL A 53 -9.76 2.89 13.44
C VAL A 53 -11.04 3.32 14.13
N LYS A 54 -10.99 4.43 14.87
CA LYS A 54 -12.20 5.04 15.43
C LYS A 54 -13.06 5.55 14.28
N SER A 55 -14.38 5.45 14.39
CA SER A 55 -15.27 5.89 13.32
C SER A 55 -15.41 7.42 13.22
N TRP A 56 -15.34 8.13 14.36
CA TRP A 56 -15.56 9.59 14.39
C TRP A 56 -14.53 10.40 13.58
N PRO A 57 -13.20 10.14 13.61
CA PRO A 57 -12.25 10.92 12.82
C PRO A 57 -12.50 10.76 11.32
N LEU A 58 -12.93 9.57 10.88
CA LEU A 58 -13.24 9.31 9.46
C LEU A 58 -14.47 10.08 9.00
N ARG A 59 -15.52 10.13 9.84
CA ARG A 59 -16.73 10.89 9.54
C ARG A 59 -16.44 12.38 9.48
N ASP A 60 -15.73 12.89 10.48
CA ASP A 60 -15.47 14.32 10.63
C ASP A 60 -14.51 14.85 9.55
N SER A 61 -13.51 14.04 9.16
CA SER A 61 -12.57 14.41 8.10
C SER A 61 -13.05 14.06 6.70
N GLY A 62 -14.17 13.33 6.56
CA GLY A 62 -14.66 12.80 5.29
C GLY A 62 -13.72 11.80 4.60
N ILE A 63 -12.74 11.23 5.31
CA ILE A 63 -11.75 10.32 4.71
C ILE A 63 -12.41 8.97 4.40
N ARG A 64 -12.16 8.49 3.17
CA ARG A 64 -12.65 7.20 2.68
C ARG A 64 -11.52 6.43 2.01
N MET A 65 -11.64 5.11 2.00
CA MET A 65 -10.82 4.28 1.11
C MET A 65 -11.24 4.55 -0.34
N TRP A 66 -10.26 4.61 -1.24
CA TRP A 66 -10.54 4.82 -2.66
C TRP A 66 -11.04 3.51 -3.28
N GLU A 67 -12.34 3.45 -3.52
CA GLU A 67 -13.02 2.25 -4.05
C GLU A 67 -12.48 1.85 -5.43
N GLU A 68 -12.00 2.81 -6.21
CA GLU A 68 -11.47 2.61 -7.56
C GLU A 68 -10.19 1.75 -7.56
N LEU A 69 -9.50 1.66 -6.42
CA LEU A 69 -8.30 0.83 -6.28
C LEU A 69 -8.64 -0.65 -6.22
N PHE A 70 -9.85 -1.02 -5.78
CA PHE A 70 -10.33 -2.39 -5.55
C PHE A 70 -9.48 -3.21 -4.55
N VAL A 71 -8.22 -3.48 -4.86
CA VAL A 71 -7.28 -4.25 -4.04
C VAL A 71 -5.84 -3.84 -4.34
N TYR A 72 -4.97 -4.00 -3.35
CA TYR A 72 -3.58 -3.60 -3.35
C TYR A 72 -3.41 -2.10 -3.39
N TYR A 73 -2.49 -1.60 -2.56
CA TYR A 73 -2.19 -0.17 -2.46
C TYR A 73 -3.33 0.65 -1.81
N ASP A 74 -4.51 0.07 -1.61
CA ASP A 74 -5.66 0.64 -0.90
C ASP A 74 -5.30 1.02 0.54
N ASP A 75 -4.58 0.14 1.25
CA ASP A 75 -4.06 0.40 2.59
C ASP A 75 -3.06 1.56 2.64
N THR A 76 -2.18 1.63 1.64
CA THR A 76 -1.13 2.64 1.50
C THR A 76 -1.74 4.01 1.27
N VAL A 77 -2.70 4.10 0.34
CA VAL A 77 -3.43 5.32 0.07
C VAL A 77 -4.27 5.73 1.28
N PHE A 78 -4.98 4.80 1.90
CA PHE A 78 -5.79 5.10 3.08
C PHE A 78 -4.93 5.63 4.25
N CYS A 79 -3.81 4.97 4.56
CA CYS A 79 -2.87 5.47 5.58
C CYS A 79 -2.29 6.84 5.23
N HIS A 80 -2.07 7.12 3.94
CA HIS A 80 -1.65 8.43 3.47
C HIS A 80 -2.72 9.50 3.73
N GLU A 81 -3.99 9.25 3.38
CA GLU A 81 -5.10 10.17 3.69
C GLU A 81 -5.19 10.45 5.20
N LEU A 82 -5.16 9.39 6.03
CA LEU A 82 -5.20 9.52 7.49
C LEU A 82 -4.06 10.40 8.00
N THR A 83 -2.84 10.15 7.54
CA THR A 83 -1.67 10.90 8.01
C THR A 83 -1.71 12.37 7.56
N GLN A 84 -2.21 12.64 6.35
CA GLN A 84 -2.39 14.01 5.85
C GLN A 84 -3.45 14.80 6.65
N ALA A 85 -4.50 14.13 7.15
CA ALA A 85 -5.46 14.75 8.06
C ALA A 85 -4.99 14.82 9.53
N GLY A 86 -3.73 14.49 9.82
CA GLY A 86 -3.17 14.55 11.17
C GLY A 86 -3.61 13.39 12.08
N ILE A 87 -4.30 12.38 11.54
CA ILE A 87 -4.70 11.19 12.28
C ILE A 87 -3.47 10.32 12.49
N ARG A 88 -3.13 10.07 13.75
CA ARG A 88 -1.92 9.31 14.13
C ARG A 88 -2.20 7.82 14.15
N ILE A 89 -1.33 7.04 13.51
CA ILE A 89 -1.37 5.57 13.50
C ILE A 89 -0.33 5.06 14.50
N TYR A 90 -0.71 4.02 15.26
CA TYR A 90 0.16 3.38 16.24
C TYR A 90 0.19 1.87 16.03
N PHE A 91 1.37 1.28 16.23
CA PHE A 91 1.56 -0.16 16.26
C PHE A 91 1.63 -0.62 17.72
N THR A 92 0.89 -1.69 18.05
CA THR A 92 1.01 -2.39 19.33
C THR A 92 1.71 -3.74 19.15
N PRO A 93 2.77 -4.01 19.93
CA PRO A 93 3.45 -5.31 19.95
C PRO A 93 2.66 -6.37 20.74
N ARG A 94 1.64 -5.97 21.51
CA ARG A 94 0.91 -6.86 22.44
C ARG A 94 -0.04 -7.84 21.74
N ILE A 95 -0.38 -7.60 20.48
CA ILE A 95 -1.33 -8.41 19.72
C ILE A 95 -0.58 -9.12 18.61
N HIS A 96 -0.62 -10.45 18.64
CA HIS A 96 -0.01 -11.29 17.62
C HIS A 96 -1.07 -11.85 16.68
N LEU A 97 -0.81 -11.70 15.38
CA LEU A 97 -1.64 -12.21 14.29
C LEU A 97 -0.74 -13.00 13.34
N TRP A 98 -1.28 -14.08 12.78
CA TRP A 98 -0.62 -14.86 11.72
C TRP A 98 -1.37 -14.66 10.42
N HIS A 99 -0.65 -14.29 9.37
CA HIS A 99 -1.26 -13.91 8.10
C HIS A 99 -0.78 -14.79 6.94
N LYS A 100 -1.75 -15.33 6.19
CA LYS A 100 -1.51 -16.04 4.91
C LYS A 100 -1.43 -15.00 3.79
N ILE A 101 -0.23 -14.53 3.52
CA ILE A 101 -0.01 -13.39 2.61
C ILE A 101 -0.35 -13.78 1.17
N SER A 102 -1.17 -12.94 0.53
CA SER A 102 -1.51 -13.07 -0.90
C SER A 102 -2.06 -14.45 -1.30
N SER A 103 -2.63 -15.20 -0.37
CA SER A 103 -3.15 -16.55 -0.65
C SER A 103 -4.32 -16.51 -1.62
N SER A 104 -5.18 -15.50 -1.53
CA SER A 104 -6.38 -15.36 -2.35
C SER A 104 -6.13 -14.80 -3.75
N THR A 105 -4.91 -14.32 -4.02
CA THR A 105 -4.56 -13.58 -5.25
C THR A 105 -3.46 -14.27 -6.06
N GLY A 106 -3.12 -15.52 -5.72
CA GLY A 106 -2.08 -16.30 -6.38
C GLY A 106 -0.65 -15.88 -6.02
N GLY A 107 -0.46 -15.12 -4.93
CA GLY A 107 0.83 -14.69 -4.43
C GLY A 107 1.26 -13.28 -4.88
N ALA A 108 2.25 -12.72 -4.19
CA ALA A 108 2.72 -11.34 -4.40
C ALA A 108 3.33 -11.08 -5.80
N LYS A 109 3.69 -12.15 -6.53
CA LYS A 109 4.25 -12.07 -7.89
C LYS A 109 3.27 -12.51 -8.98
N SER A 110 2.02 -12.82 -8.63
CA SER A 110 1.01 -13.18 -9.63
C SER A 110 0.75 -12.03 -10.61
N GLU A 111 0.27 -12.34 -11.81
CA GLU A 111 -0.13 -11.32 -12.78
C GLU A 111 -1.20 -10.38 -12.21
N PHE A 112 -2.14 -10.93 -11.43
CA PHE A 112 -3.17 -10.17 -10.73
C PHE A 112 -2.55 -9.14 -9.77
N SER A 113 -1.62 -9.57 -8.92
CA SER A 113 -0.94 -8.67 -7.96
C SER A 113 -0.09 -7.62 -8.66
N ARG A 114 0.66 -8.01 -9.69
CA ARG A 114 1.49 -7.10 -10.50
C ARG A 114 0.65 -6.05 -11.22
N TYR A 115 -0.50 -6.47 -11.78
CA TYR A 115 -1.43 -5.58 -12.46
C TYR A 115 -1.96 -4.51 -11.51
N PHE A 116 -2.60 -4.92 -10.40
CA PHE A 116 -3.21 -3.96 -9.48
C PHE A 116 -2.18 -3.09 -8.77
N MET A 117 -1.04 -3.65 -8.36
CA MET A 117 0.03 -2.85 -7.75
C MET A 117 0.54 -1.76 -8.69
N THR A 118 0.81 -2.10 -9.96
CA THR A 118 1.30 -1.14 -10.96
C THR A 118 0.25 -0.10 -11.31
N ARG A 119 -1.01 -0.54 -11.55
CA ARG A 119 -2.12 0.34 -11.92
C ARG A 119 -2.37 1.36 -10.80
N ASN A 120 -2.50 0.89 -9.57
CA ASN A 120 -2.88 1.70 -8.42
C ASN A 120 -1.76 2.66 -8.00
N TRP A 121 -0.50 2.22 -8.07
CA TRP A 121 0.66 3.08 -7.82
C TRP A 121 0.72 4.27 -8.79
N LEU A 122 0.56 4.01 -10.10
CA LEU A 122 0.55 5.07 -11.09
C LEU A 122 -0.67 5.98 -10.94
N TYR A 123 -1.85 5.41 -10.74
CA TYR A 123 -3.09 6.19 -10.55
C TYR A 123 -2.97 7.16 -9.37
N TRP A 124 -2.45 6.70 -8.23
CA TRP A 124 -2.18 7.57 -7.08
C TRP A 124 -1.15 8.66 -7.41
N GLY A 125 -0.07 8.31 -8.11
CA GLY A 125 0.95 9.26 -8.53
C GLY A 125 0.40 10.38 -9.40
N ILE A 126 -0.52 10.06 -10.33
CA ILE A 126 -1.19 11.06 -11.17
C ILE A 126 -2.14 11.92 -10.32
N ARG A 127 -3.00 11.30 -9.51
CA ARG A 127 -3.99 12.03 -8.68
C ARG A 127 -3.33 12.96 -7.67
N ARG A 128 -2.13 12.62 -7.17
CA ARG A 128 -1.34 13.44 -6.26
C ARG A 128 -0.32 14.35 -6.95
N ARG A 129 -0.27 14.37 -8.30
CA ARG A 129 0.74 15.10 -9.08
C ARG A 129 2.17 14.84 -8.59
N ASN A 130 2.46 13.60 -8.21
CA ASN A 130 3.74 13.21 -7.61
C ASN A 130 4.80 13.01 -8.69
N LEU A 131 5.66 14.01 -8.89
CA LEU A 131 6.67 14.01 -9.96
C LEU A 131 7.64 12.82 -9.90
N ALA A 132 8.01 12.35 -8.71
CA ALA A 132 8.92 11.22 -8.56
C ALA A 132 8.27 9.89 -9.00
N VAL A 133 6.97 9.71 -8.73
CA VAL A 133 6.21 8.58 -9.27
C VAL A 133 6.04 8.70 -10.78
N LEU A 134 5.69 9.88 -11.30
CA LEU A 134 5.48 10.08 -12.74
C LEU A 134 6.75 9.84 -13.56
N THR A 135 7.89 10.36 -13.10
CA THR A 135 9.20 10.11 -13.74
C THR A 135 9.61 8.65 -13.66
N SER A 136 9.41 7.99 -12.50
CA SER A 136 9.64 6.55 -12.36
C SER A 136 8.74 5.75 -13.29
N ALA A 137 7.49 6.16 -13.47
CA ALA A 137 6.53 5.48 -14.32
C ALA A 137 6.92 5.59 -15.80
N LEU A 138 7.41 6.74 -16.26
CA LEU A 138 7.92 6.87 -17.63
C LEU A 138 9.09 5.91 -17.89
N ALA A 139 10.05 5.84 -16.96
CA ALA A 139 11.19 4.94 -17.07
C ALA A 139 10.77 3.45 -17.07
N LEU A 140 9.90 3.07 -16.13
CA LEU A 140 9.36 1.70 -16.04
C LEU A 140 8.50 1.34 -17.25
N GLY A 141 7.72 2.29 -17.78
CA GLY A 141 6.93 2.10 -19.00
C GLY A 141 7.81 1.81 -20.21
N GLY A 142 8.89 2.58 -20.38
CA GLY A 142 9.89 2.31 -21.43
C GLY A 142 10.52 0.93 -21.27
N PHE A 143 10.95 0.56 -20.06
CA PHE A 143 11.49 -0.77 -19.78
C PHE A 143 10.49 -1.89 -20.11
N HIS A 144 9.25 -1.81 -19.60
CA HIS A 144 8.21 -2.82 -19.82
C HIS A 144 7.81 -2.94 -21.29
N PHE A 145 7.83 -1.85 -22.05
CA PHE A 145 7.63 -1.90 -23.49
C PHE A 145 8.75 -2.68 -24.18
N LEU A 146 10.02 -2.39 -23.85
CA LEU A 146 11.19 -3.08 -24.42
C LEU A 146 11.19 -4.58 -24.11
N VAL A 147 10.90 -4.97 -22.87
CA VAL A 147 10.85 -6.38 -22.46
C VAL A 147 9.49 -7.05 -22.74
N ARG A 148 8.55 -6.35 -23.39
CA ARG A 148 7.22 -6.84 -23.77
C ARG A 148 6.38 -7.37 -22.60
N ASN A 149 6.49 -6.73 -21.43
CA ASN A 149 5.70 -7.05 -20.25
C ASN A 149 4.25 -6.58 -20.40
N LYS A 150 3.39 -7.45 -20.94
CA LYS A 150 1.98 -7.12 -21.24
C LYS A 150 1.17 -6.72 -20.00
N VAL A 151 1.42 -7.35 -18.85
CA VAL A 151 0.67 -7.10 -17.60
C VAL A 151 0.87 -5.68 -17.10
N GLU A 152 2.12 -5.23 -16.95
CA GLU A 152 2.42 -3.87 -16.50
C GLU A 152 2.02 -2.83 -17.54
N MET A 153 2.23 -3.07 -18.83
CA MET A 153 1.79 -2.15 -19.88
C MET A 153 0.27 -1.95 -19.86
N ARG A 154 -0.51 -3.04 -19.67
CA ARG A 154 -1.96 -2.95 -19.50
C ARG A 154 -2.32 -2.16 -18.24
N ALA A 155 -1.67 -2.47 -17.11
CA ALA A 155 -1.91 -1.77 -15.84
C ALA A 155 -1.66 -0.27 -15.93
N MET A 156 -0.57 0.15 -16.57
CA MET A 156 -0.22 1.56 -16.73
C MET A 156 -1.21 2.29 -17.64
N ARG A 157 -1.62 1.65 -18.75
CA ARG A 157 -2.65 2.21 -19.65
C ARG A 157 -3.98 2.40 -18.92
N ASP A 158 -4.42 1.38 -18.18
CA ASP A 158 -5.71 1.42 -17.49
C ASP A 158 -5.68 2.47 -16.35
N ALA A 159 -4.54 2.66 -15.67
CA ALA A 159 -4.35 3.74 -14.71
C ALA A 159 -4.52 5.14 -15.33
N LEU A 160 -3.99 5.36 -16.53
CA LEU A 160 -4.19 6.62 -17.27
C LEU A 160 -5.66 6.85 -17.64
N GLN A 161 -6.39 5.78 -17.99
CA GLN A 161 -7.81 5.88 -18.31
C GLN A 161 -8.67 6.26 -17.09
N MET A 162 -8.36 5.70 -15.91
CA MET A 162 -9.04 6.03 -14.65
C MET A 162 -8.95 7.52 -14.27
N THR A 163 -7.94 8.23 -14.77
CA THR A 163 -7.78 9.67 -14.48
C THR A 163 -8.66 10.57 -15.34
N ARG A 164 -9.13 10.06 -16.48
CA ARG A 164 -10.04 10.80 -17.39
C ARG A 164 -11.48 10.83 -16.87
N SER A 165 -11.83 9.92 -15.97
CA SER A 165 -13.16 9.83 -15.33
C SER A 165 -13.26 10.60 -14.01
N LEU A 166 -12.20 11.28 -13.57
CA LEU A 166 -12.27 12.15 -12.39
C LEU A 166 -13.04 13.44 -12.78
N PRO A 167 -14.06 13.84 -12.01
CA PRO A 167 -14.70 15.14 -12.24
C PRO A 167 -13.63 16.23 -12.15
N GLN A 168 -13.61 17.13 -13.13
CA GLN A 168 -12.76 18.32 -13.08
C GLN A 168 -13.29 19.17 -11.93
N THR A 169 -12.54 19.21 -10.83
CA THR A 169 -12.72 20.18 -9.73
C THR A 169 -12.12 21.51 -10.12
#